data_AF-A0AAD4E0V2-F1
#
_entry.id   AF-A0AAD4E0V2-F1
#
_cell.length_a   1.000
_cell.length_b   1.000
_cell.length_c   1.000
_cell.angle_alpha   90.00
_cell.angle_beta   90.00
_cell.angle_gamma   90.00
#
_symmetry.space_group_name_H-M   'P 1'
#
loop_
_entity.id
_entity.type
_entity.pdbx_description
1 polymer ?
#
loop_
_entity_poly.entity_id
_entity_poly.type
_entity_poly.pdbx_seq_one_letter_code
_entity_poly.pdbx_strand_id
1 'polypeptide(L)'
;LRCRLYSSSWSKPRQVTMLTQCSDRSRSGKRFPVPESLLDCATVQPYVHNCLVTLHEGRHVYQFCVFFKRHCRLRTNPLLSSIDHIF
;
A
#
# COMPACT_ATOMS: atom_id res chain seq x y z
N LEU A 1 -10.34 8.70 4.26
CA LEU A 1 -10.79 7.39 4.80
C LEU A 1 -9.91 7.05 6.01
N ARG A 2 -10.45 6.55 7.14
CA ARG A 2 -9.62 6.18 8.31
C ARG A 2 -9.07 4.77 8.12
N CYS A 3 -7.77 4.57 8.31
CA CYS A 3 -7.12 3.27 8.20
C CYS A 3 -6.05 3.08 9.28
N ARG A 4 -5.49 1.87 9.36
CA ARG A 4 -4.38 1.53 10.26
C ARG A 4 -3.12 1.32 9.44
N LEU A 5 -2.06 2.06 9.74
CA LEU A 5 -0.75 1.91 9.12
C LEU A 5 0.13 1.02 10.01
N TYR A 6 0.65 -0.05 9.42
CA TYR A 6 1.61 -0.95 10.04
C TYR A 6 2.98 -0.67 9.41
N SER A 7 3.83 0.05 10.15
CA SER A 7 5.22 0.29 9.74
C SER A 7 6.12 -0.78 10.37
N SER A 8 7.11 -1.28 9.64
CA SER A 8 8.12 -2.19 10.18
C SER A 8 8.95 -1.55 11.30
N SER A 9 9.02 -0.22 11.34
CA SER A 9 9.72 0.52 12.38
C SER A 9 8.89 0.71 13.66
N TRP A 10 7.61 0.32 13.67
CA TRP A 10 6.70 0.55 14.79
C TRP A 10 6.23 -0.77 15.41
N SER A 11 6.18 -0.81 16.74
CA SER A 11 5.67 -1.95 17.51
C SER A 11 4.13 -2.03 17.55
N LYS A 12 3.43 -0.95 17.19
CA LYS A 12 1.97 -0.86 17.19
C LYS A 12 1.46 -0.14 15.94
N PRO A 13 0.28 -0.51 15.41
CA PRO A 13 -0.32 0.21 14.30
C PRO A 13 -0.74 1.62 14.72
N ARG A 14 -0.61 2.59 13.81
CA ARG A 14 -1.14 3.94 14.00
C ARG A 14 -2.39 4.15 13.18
N GLN A 15 -3.37 4.84 13.75
CA GLN A 15 -4.56 5.25 13.02
C GLN A 15 -4.24 6.50 12.20
N VAL A 16 -4.43 6.42 10.88
CA VAL A 16 -4.09 7.50 9.95
C VAL A 16 -5.25 7.80 9.01
N THR A 17 -5.32 9.05 8.56
CA THR A 17 -6.29 9.48 7.55
C THR A 17 -5.66 9.35 6.18
N MET A 18 -6.18 8.43 5.38
CA MET A 18 -5.75 8.20 4.00
C MET A 18 -6.53 9.12 3.06
N LEU A 19 -5.80 9.71 2.11
CA LEU A 19 -6.41 10.46 1.01
C LEU A 19 -7.19 9.51 0.10
N THR A 20 -8.24 10.02 -0.52
CA THR A 20 -9.07 9.27 -1.46
C THR A 20 -9.28 10.07 -2.72
N GLN A 21 -9.14 9.45 -3.89
CA GLN A 21 -9.58 10.01 -5.15
C GLN A 21 -11.07 9.78 -5.33
N CYS A 22 -11.77 10.76 -5.90
CA CYS A 22 -13.16 10.63 -6.30
C CYS A 22 -13.20 10.58 -7.83
N SER A 23 -13.95 9.63 -8.39
CA SER A 23 -14.16 9.57 -9.85
C SER A 23 -15.04 10.72 -10.37
N ASP A 24 -15.73 11.40 -9.47
CA ASP A 24 -16.69 12.44 -9.78
C ASP A 24 -16.57 13.59 -8.77
N ARG A 25 -16.81 14.84 -9.18
CA ARG A 25 -16.72 16.02 -8.29
C ARG A 25 -17.79 16.02 -7.19
N SER A 26 -18.71 15.06 -7.25
CA SER A 26 -19.72 14.79 -6.24
C SER A 26 -19.11 14.25 -4.93
N ARG A 27 -19.53 14.82 -3.79
CA ARG A 27 -19.20 14.30 -2.45
C ARG A 27 -19.71 12.88 -2.20
N SER A 28 -20.69 12.39 -2.98
CA SER A 28 -21.28 11.04 -2.87
C SER A 28 -20.68 10.00 -3.82
N GLY A 29 -19.73 10.38 -4.69
CA GLY A 29 -19.10 9.46 -5.65
C GLY A 29 -18.29 8.34 -4.98
N LYS A 30 -18.04 7.26 -5.73
CA LYS A 30 -17.13 6.19 -5.31
C LYS A 30 -15.75 6.78 -5.01
N ARG A 31 -15.24 6.47 -3.81
CA ARG A 31 -13.94 6.94 -3.33
C ARG A 31 -12.93 5.80 -3.41
N PHE A 32 -11.81 6.05 -4.08
CA PHE A 32 -10.73 5.11 -4.22
C PHE A 32 -9.58 5.52 -3.30
N PRO A 33 -9.11 4.65 -2.39
CA PRO A 33 -8.02 4.97 -1.48
C PRO A 33 -6.71 5.20 -2.22
N VAL A 34 -5.92 6.18 -1.76
CA VAL A 34 -4.56 6.46 -2.26
C VAL A 34 -3.56 6.12 -1.16
N PRO A 35 -3.16 4.85 -1.01
CA PRO A 35 -2.26 4.42 0.07
C PRO A 35 -0.88 5.08 0.01
N GLU A 36 -0.45 5.52 -1.17
CA GLU A 36 0.82 6.22 -1.40
C GLU A 36 0.89 7.53 -0.62
N SER A 37 -0.25 8.18 -0.39
CA SER A 37 -0.32 9.42 0.39
C SER A 37 0.18 9.29 1.83
N LEU A 38 0.29 8.06 2.35
CA LEU A 38 0.74 7.78 3.71
C LEU A 38 2.26 7.53 3.82
N LEU A 39 2.98 7.51 2.69
CA LEU A 39 4.41 7.23 2.66
C LEU A 39 5.17 8.52 2.36
N ASP A 40 5.95 9.02 3.31
CA ASP A 40 6.65 10.32 3.30
C ASP A 40 7.60 10.56 2.10
N CYS A 41 7.81 9.57 1.23
CA CYS A 41 8.64 9.66 0.02
C CYS A 41 7.97 9.03 -1.22
N ALA A 42 6.66 8.80 -1.21
CA ALA A 42 5.97 8.29 -2.39
C ALA A 42 5.65 9.42 -3.37
N THR A 43 6.60 9.72 -4.24
CA THR A 43 6.24 10.28 -5.55
C THR A 43 5.36 9.23 -6.23
N VAL A 44 4.08 9.56 -6.48
CA VAL A 44 3.18 8.71 -7.25
C VAL A 44 3.81 8.55 -8.62
N GLN A 45 4.34 7.36 -8.90
CA GLN A 45 4.94 7.08 -10.18
C GLN A 45 3.83 6.75 -11.17
N PRO A 46 3.75 7.45 -12.32
CA PRO A 46 2.86 7.02 -13.38
C PRO A 46 3.27 5.61 -13.83
N TYR A 47 2.29 4.78 -14.20
CA TYR A 47 2.48 3.41 -14.73
C TYR A 47 2.84 2.30 -13.74
N VAL A 48 2.58 2.48 -12.44
CA VAL A 48 2.52 1.34 -11.53
C VAL A 48 1.23 0.57 -11.77
N HIS A 49 1.33 -0.66 -12.30
CA HIS A 49 0.19 -1.55 -12.45
C HIS A 49 -0.15 -2.20 -11.12
N ASN A 50 -1.08 -1.61 -10.36
CA ASN A 50 -1.65 -2.27 -9.18
C ASN A 50 -2.41 -3.54 -9.62
N CYS A 51 -2.34 -4.61 -8.84
CA CYS A 51 -3.13 -5.81 -9.09
C CYS A 51 -4.05 -6.13 -7.90
N LEU A 52 -5.17 -6.78 -8.18
CA LEU A 52 -6.09 -7.25 -7.16
C LEU A 52 -5.93 -8.76 -7.04
N VAL A 53 -5.53 -9.22 -5.85
CA VAL A 53 -5.29 -10.63 -5.54
C VAL A 53 -6.45 -11.13 -4.71
N THR A 54 -7.06 -12.22 -5.14
CA THR A 54 -8.11 -12.90 -4.39
C THR A 54 -7.54 -14.18 -3.78
N LEU A 55 -7.58 -14.29 -2.46
CA LEU A 55 -7.20 -15.49 -1.72
C LEU A 55 -8.46 -16.21 -1.26
N HIS A 56 -8.52 -17.51 -1.53
CA HIS A 56 -9.57 -18.39 -1.04
C HIS A 56 -8.99 -19.27 0.07
N GLU A 57 -9.50 -19.10 1.30
CA GLU A 57 -9.12 -19.93 2.46
C GLU A 57 -10.36 -20.62 3.01
N GLY A 58 -10.56 -21.88 2.61
CA GLY A 58 -11.78 -22.62 2.92
C GLY A 58 -13.02 -21.92 2.36
N ARG A 59 -13.89 -21.43 3.25
CA ARG A 59 -15.12 -20.67 2.88
C ARG A 59 -14.91 -19.16 2.85
N HIS A 60 -13.74 -18.66 3.26
CA HIS A 60 -13.45 -17.23 3.32
C HIS A 60 -12.78 -16.78 2.03
N VAL A 61 -13.22 -15.61 1.53
CA VAL A 61 -12.64 -14.95 0.36
C VAL A 61 -12.06 -13.62 0.82
N TYR A 62 -10.76 -13.45 0.63
CA TYR A 62 -10.04 -12.22 0.95
C TYR A 62 -9.61 -11.54 -0.34
N GLN A 63 -9.83 -10.23 -0.44
CA GLN A 63 -9.34 -9.42 -1.55
C GLN A 63 -8.26 -8.47 -1.07
N PHE A 64 -7.11 -8.55 -1.71
CA PHE A 64 -5.95 -7.72 -1.44
C PHE A 64 -5.65 -6.86 -2.66
N CYS A 65 -5.54 -5.55 -2.48
CA CYS A 65 -5.00 -4.68 -3.52
C CYS A 65 -3.48 -4.58 -3.31
N VAL A 66 -2.70 -5.08 -4.26
CA VAL A 66 -1.25 -5.08 -4.23
C VAL A 66 -0.76 -3.93 -5.09
N PHE A 67 -0.04 -3.01 -4.46
CA PHE A 67 0.54 -1.84 -5.08
C PHE A 67 2.02 -2.12 -5.33
N PHE A 68 2.43 -2.13 -6.60
CA PHE A 68 3.85 -2.24 -6.93
C PHE A 68 4.51 -0.87 -6.78
N LYS A 69 5.81 -0.79 -6.59
CA LYS A 69 6.50 0.50 -6.62
C LYS A 69 7.87 0.29 -7.20
N ARG A 70 8.31 1.16 -8.12
CA ARG A 70 9.69 1.08 -8.63
C ARG A 70 10.62 1.69 -7.59
N HIS A 71 11.23 0.83 -6.79
CA HIS A 71 12.11 1.15 -5.66
C HIS A 71 13.52 1.64 -6.08
N CYS A 72 13.66 2.49 -7.10
CA CYS A 72 14.98 3.06 -7.42
C CYS A 72 15.43 4.19 -6.47
N ARG A 73 14.62 4.56 -5.46
CA ARG A 73 14.91 5.68 -4.52
C ARG A 73 14.53 5.45 -3.05
N LEU A 74 14.17 4.23 -2.66
CA LEU A 74 13.91 3.89 -1.26
C LEU A 74 15.06 3.02 -0.77
N ARG A 75 15.63 3.36 0.40
CA ARG A 75 16.66 2.53 1.04
C ARG A 75 16.14 1.10 1.15
N THR A 76 16.89 0.14 0.62
CA THR A 76 16.61 -1.28 0.76
C THR A 76 16.43 -1.61 2.23
N ASN A 77 15.38 -2.34 2.57
CA ASN A 77 15.18 -2.79 3.95
C ASN A 77 16.40 -3.65 4.34
N PRO A 78 17.17 -3.31 5.38
CA PRO A 78 18.36 -4.06 5.75
C PRO A 78 18.08 -5.52 6.15
N LEU A 79 16.82 -5.84 6.51
CA LEU A 79 16.39 -7.21 6.76
C LEU A 79 16.18 -8.03 5.47
N LEU A 80 15.96 -7.37 4.32
CA LEU A 80 15.90 -8.05 3.03
C LEU A 80 17.31 -8.26 2.45
N SER A 81 18.26 -7.37 2.74
CA SER A 81 19.66 -7.60 2.33
C SER A 81 20.31 -8.80 3.01
N SER A 82 19.85 -9.21 4.20
CA SER A 82 20.36 -10.43 4.84
C SER A 82 19.84 -11.71 4.19
N ILE A 83 18.83 -11.64 3.31
CA ILE A 83 18.27 -12.78 2.58
C ILE A 83 19.02 -12.97 1.25
N ASP A 84 19.50 -11.88 0.63
CA ASP A 84 20.24 -11.93 -0.64
C ASP A 84 21.67 -12.50 -0.51
N HIS A 85 22.17 -12.76 0.71
CA HIS A 85 23.50 -13.35 0.95
C HIS A 85 23.50 -14.89 1.02
N ILE A 86 22.39 -15.56 0.67
CA ILE A 86 22.25 -17.02 0.75
C ILE A 86 22.30 -17.71 -0.64
N PHE A 87 22.72 -17.01 -1.69
CA PHE A 87 23.03 -17.60 -3.00
C PHE A 87 24.47 -17.35 -3.43
#